data_AF-A0A212CQ57-F1
#
_entry.id   AF-A0A212CQ57-F1
#
_cell.length_a   1.000
_cell.length_b   1.000
_cell.length_c   1.000
_cell.angle_alpha   90.00
_cell.angle_beta   90.00
_cell.angle_gamma   90.00
#
_symmetry.space_group_name_H-M   'P 1'
#
loop_
_entity.id
_entity.type
_entity.pdbx_description
1 polymer ?
#
loop_
_entity_poly.entity_id
_entity_poly.type
_entity_poly.pdbx_seq_one_letter_code
_entity_poly.pdbx_strand_id
1 'polypeptide(L)'
;MVFTEYEQIPKKKANGIFSTAALPENAERSRIREVVPYEENRVELIPTKENNTGYIKASHIKVVVGGAEWHYIATQGPLPHTCHDFWQMVWEQGANVIAMVTAEEEGGRTKSHRYWPKLGSKHSSATYGKFKVTTKFRTDSGCYATTGLKVKHLLSGQERTVWHLQYTDWPDHGCPEDVQGFLYFPKHPALVGKPTASSFQIERRPEGALQIIDYIPAELSIHQLAEDP
;
A
#
# COMPACT_ATOMS: atom_id res chain seq x y z
N MET A 1 -27.86 -12.44 -9.56
CA MET A 1 -27.10 -12.75 -10.79
C MET A 1 -25.64 -12.33 -10.74
N VAL A 2 -25.16 -11.59 -9.72
CA VAL A 2 -23.72 -11.29 -9.50
C VAL A 2 -22.98 -12.33 -8.64
N PHE A 3 -23.68 -13.03 -7.74
CA PHE A 3 -23.07 -14.04 -6.87
C PHE A 3 -22.48 -15.21 -7.65
N THR A 4 -23.24 -15.74 -8.62
CA THR A 4 -22.80 -16.84 -9.48
C THR A 4 -21.60 -16.47 -10.33
N GLU A 5 -21.54 -15.24 -10.83
CA GLU A 5 -20.39 -14.72 -11.59
C GLU A 5 -19.15 -14.60 -10.70
N TYR A 6 -19.28 -14.04 -9.49
CA TYR A 6 -18.17 -13.94 -8.53
C TYR A 6 -17.59 -15.31 -8.14
N GLU A 7 -18.45 -16.30 -7.90
CA GLU A 7 -18.02 -17.66 -7.51
C GLU A 7 -17.30 -18.40 -8.65
N GLN A 8 -17.48 -17.97 -9.90
CA GLN A 8 -16.77 -18.56 -11.05
C GLN A 8 -15.33 -18.06 -11.18
N ILE A 9 -14.97 -16.93 -10.56
CA ILE A 9 -13.61 -16.38 -10.64
C ILE A 9 -12.64 -17.27 -9.86
N PRO A 10 -11.60 -17.84 -10.50
CA PRO A 10 -10.61 -18.64 -9.80
C PRO A 10 -9.92 -17.84 -8.70
N LYS A 11 -9.90 -18.38 -7.47
CA LYS A 11 -9.31 -17.67 -6.31
C LYS A 11 -7.78 -17.49 -6.43
N LYS A 12 -7.11 -18.33 -7.23
CA LYS A 12 -5.67 -18.32 -7.46
C LYS A 12 -5.32 -18.95 -8.82
N LYS A 13 -4.13 -18.64 -9.33
CA LYS A 13 -3.56 -19.32 -10.51
C LYS A 13 -3.37 -20.81 -10.20
N ALA A 14 -3.75 -21.67 -11.14
CA ALA A 14 -3.65 -23.12 -10.98
C ALA A 14 -2.21 -23.60 -10.70
N ASN A 15 -1.23 -23.02 -11.40
CA ASN A 15 0.19 -23.35 -11.29
C ASN A 15 1.01 -22.22 -10.66
N GLY A 16 0.42 -21.44 -9.75
CA GLY A 16 1.11 -20.34 -9.08
C GLY A 16 2.28 -20.84 -8.23
N ILE A 17 3.47 -20.27 -8.42
CA ILE A 17 4.67 -20.57 -7.64
C ILE A 17 4.79 -19.51 -6.54
N PHE A 18 5.24 -19.89 -5.34
CA PHE A 18 5.41 -18.97 -4.20
C PHE A 18 6.58 -19.44 -3.29
N SER A 19 7.66 -19.91 -3.91
CA SER A 19 8.80 -20.56 -3.25
C SER A 19 9.42 -19.73 -2.12
N THR A 20 9.71 -18.45 -2.36
CA THR A 20 10.28 -17.55 -1.36
C THR A 20 9.31 -17.31 -0.22
N ALA A 21 8.02 -17.13 -0.52
CA ALA A 21 6.99 -16.93 0.50
C ALA A 21 6.76 -18.18 1.36
N ALA A 22 7.00 -19.37 0.81
CA ALA A 22 6.88 -20.66 1.51
C ALA A 22 8.06 -20.99 2.43
N LEU A 23 9.15 -20.23 2.39
CA LEU A 23 10.30 -20.47 3.26
C LEU A 23 9.92 -20.27 4.74
N PRO A 24 10.33 -21.17 5.67
CA PRO A 24 10.00 -21.04 7.09
C PRO A 24 10.40 -19.70 7.71
N GLU A 25 11.54 -19.14 7.29
CA GLU A 25 12.04 -17.82 7.74
C GLU A 25 11.14 -16.63 7.34
N ASN A 26 10.28 -16.82 6.34
CA ASN A 26 9.36 -15.81 5.82
C ASN A 26 7.92 -15.97 6.35
N ALA A 27 7.62 -17.07 7.04
CA ALA A 27 6.28 -17.37 7.54
C ALA A 27 5.77 -16.27 8.51
N GLU A 28 6.63 -15.73 9.35
CA GLU A 28 6.28 -14.67 10.31
C GLU A 28 6.16 -13.29 9.68
N ARG A 29 6.62 -13.11 8.44
CA ARG A 29 6.51 -11.84 7.70
C ARG A 29 5.13 -11.66 7.04
N SER A 30 4.25 -12.66 7.17
CA SER A 30 2.90 -12.66 6.58
C SER A 30 1.81 -12.63 7.65
N ARG A 31 0.92 -11.64 7.61
CA ARG A 31 -0.21 -11.48 8.56
C ARG A 31 -1.24 -12.61 8.46
N ILE A 32 -1.51 -13.02 7.22
CA ILE A 32 -2.37 -14.16 6.87
C ILE A 32 -1.50 -15.09 6.02
N ARG A 33 -1.32 -16.33 6.46
CA ARG A 33 -0.35 -17.28 5.89
C ARG A 33 -0.80 -17.84 4.56
N GLU A 34 -2.11 -17.91 4.35
CA GLU A 34 -2.77 -18.45 3.17
C GLU A 34 -2.75 -17.48 1.98
N VAL A 35 -2.53 -16.19 2.26
CA VAL A 35 -2.44 -15.13 1.25
C VAL A 35 -0.97 -14.79 1.08
N VAL A 36 -0.36 -15.15 -0.04
CA VAL A 36 1.06 -14.93 -0.35
C VAL A 36 1.23 -14.44 -1.79
N PRO A 37 2.27 -13.63 -2.08
CA PRO A 37 2.56 -13.20 -3.44
C PRO A 37 3.04 -14.39 -4.27
N TYR A 38 2.75 -14.36 -5.58
CA TYR A 38 3.39 -15.29 -6.51
C TYR A 38 4.85 -14.90 -6.71
N GLU A 39 5.70 -15.89 -6.99
CA GLU A 39 7.14 -15.71 -7.17
C GLU A 39 7.44 -14.80 -8.37
N GLU A 40 6.70 -14.94 -9.47
CA GLU A 40 6.97 -14.19 -10.70
C GLU A 40 6.69 -12.68 -10.60
N ASN A 41 5.91 -12.24 -9.61
CA ASN A 41 5.52 -10.85 -9.46
C ASN A 41 5.64 -10.32 -8.03
N ARG A 42 6.33 -11.03 -7.12
CA ARG A 42 6.60 -10.50 -5.79
C ARG A 42 7.46 -9.25 -5.89
N VAL A 43 7.32 -8.36 -4.93
CA VAL A 43 8.28 -7.26 -4.77
C VAL A 43 9.53 -7.82 -4.11
N GLU A 44 10.69 -7.56 -4.72
CA GLU A 44 11.98 -8.01 -4.21
C GLU A 44 12.70 -6.85 -3.55
N LEU A 45 13.03 -7.00 -2.26
CA LEU A 45 13.87 -6.04 -1.55
C LEU A 45 15.34 -6.40 -1.72
N ILE A 46 16.22 -5.40 -1.67
CA ILE A 46 17.65 -5.67 -1.53
C ILE A 46 17.87 -6.45 -0.22
N PRO A 47 18.47 -7.65 -0.27
CA PRO A 47 18.66 -8.48 0.92
C PRO A 47 19.44 -7.78 2.03
N THR A 48 19.06 -8.08 3.27
CA THR A 48 19.73 -7.61 4.49
C THR A 48 20.09 -8.80 5.37
N LYS A 49 20.89 -8.58 6.42
CA LYS A 49 21.28 -9.64 7.36
C LYS A 49 20.05 -10.24 8.07
N GLU A 50 19.04 -9.42 8.32
CA GLU A 50 17.79 -9.80 8.98
C GLU A 50 16.73 -10.33 7.99
N ASN A 51 16.90 -10.04 6.69
CA ASN A 51 16.01 -10.46 5.60
C ASN A 51 16.84 -10.92 4.39
N ASN A 52 17.45 -12.11 4.50
CA ASN A 52 18.39 -12.61 3.50
C ASN A 52 17.74 -12.93 2.15
N THR A 53 16.42 -13.13 2.13
CA THR A 53 15.65 -13.43 0.91
C THR A 53 15.06 -12.17 0.28
N GLY A 54 15.19 -11.01 0.92
CA GLY A 54 14.56 -9.77 0.45
C GLY A 54 13.03 -9.87 0.41
N TYR A 55 12.43 -10.71 1.25
CA TYR A 55 11.00 -11.00 1.21
C TYR A 55 10.19 -9.91 1.91
N ILE A 56 9.18 -9.43 1.20
CA ILE A 56 8.05 -8.68 1.73
C ILE A 56 6.77 -9.24 1.10
N LYS A 57 5.68 -9.29 1.86
CA LYS A 57 4.39 -9.75 1.35
C LYS A 57 3.74 -8.68 0.47
N ALA A 58 4.22 -8.56 -0.75
CA ALA A 58 3.76 -7.59 -1.73
C ALA A 58 3.91 -8.15 -3.15
N SER A 59 3.00 -7.75 -4.05
CA SER A 59 3.02 -8.11 -5.47
C SER A 59 2.94 -6.87 -6.34
N HIS A 60 3.70 -6.86 -7.44
CA HIS A 60 3.49 -5.94 -8.54
C HIS A 60 2.22 -6.33 -9.31
N ILE A 61 1.32 -5.37 -9.45
CA ILE A 61 0.11 -5.48 -10.27
C ILE A 61 0.28 -4.51 -11.43
N LYS A 62 0.38 -5.07 -12.64
CA LYS A 62 0.48 -4.30 -13.88
C LYS A 62 -0.73 -4.60 -14.75
N VAL A 63 -1.43 -3.56 -15.19
CA VAL A 63 -2.65 -3.68 -15.99
C VAL A 63 -2.54 -2.74 -17.18
N VAL A 64 -2.88 -3.21 -18.38
CA VAL A 64 -2.93 -2.38 -19.58
C VAL A 64 -4.38 -2.24 -20.03
N VAL A 65 -4.89 -1.01 -20.06
CA VAL A 65 -6.27 -0.70 -20.47
C VAL A 65 -6.23 0.37 -21.55
N GLY A 66 -6.77 0.09 -22.74
CA GLY A 66 -6.82 1.05 -23.84
C GLY A 66 -5.44 1.59 -24.28
N GLY A 67 -4.37 0.80 -24.09
CA GLY A 67 -2.99 1.19 -24.40
C GLY A 67 -2.26 1.96 -23.29
N ALA A 68 -2.93 2.30 -22.18
CA ALA A 68 -2.29 2.88 -21.00
C ALA A 68 -1.87 1.77 -20.02
N GLU A 69 -0.62 1.82 -19.54
CA GLU A 69 -0.12 0.91 -18.50
C GLU A 69 -0.30 1.53 -17.12
N TRP A 70 -0.83 0.73 -16.20
CA TRP A 70 -0.99 1.04 -14.79
C TRP A 70 -0.14 0.10 -13.95
N HIS A 71 0.58 0.65 -12.98
CA HIS A 71 1.46 -0.12 -12.09
C HIS A 71 1.18 0.19 -10.63
N TYR A 72 0.84 -0.85 -9.88
CA TYR A 72 0.57 -0.82 -8.45
C TYR A 72 1.44 -1.84 -7.72
N ILE A 73 1.65 -1.60 -6.42
CA ILE A 73 2.07 -2.63 -5.48
C ILE A 73 0.89 -2.93 -4.57
N ALA A 74 0.40 -4.17 -4.62
CA ALA A 74 -0.56 -4.66 -3.63
C ALA A 74 0.21 -5.28 -2.46
N THR A 75 -0.08 -4.87 -1.23
CA THR A 75 0.60 -5.39 -0.03
C THR A 75 -0.34 -5.50 1.17
N GLN A 76 0.11 -6.23 2.19
CA GLN A 76 -0.60 -6.32 3.46
C GLN A 76 -0.37 -5.10 4.35
N GLY A 77 -1.31 -4.88 5.29
CA GLY A 77 -1.09 -4.06 6.48
C GLY A 77 0.19 -4.44 7.20
N PRO A 78 1.21 -3.57 7.28
CA PRO A 78 2.48 -3.89 7.91
C PRO A 78 2.31 -4.47 9.31
N LEU A 79 3.12 -5.47 9.64
CA LEU A 79 3.29 -6.00 10.99
C LEU A 79 4.31 -5.14 11.75
N PRO A 80 4.30 -5.14 13.10
CA PRO A 80 5.26 -4.38 13.90
C PRO A 80 6.71 -4.62 13.48
N HIS A 81 7.09 -5.87 13.25
CA HIS A 81 8.44 -6.29 12.86
C HIS A 81 8.72 -6.16 11.35
N THR A 82 7.76 -5.78 10.52
CA THR A 82 7.94 -5.62 9.05
C THR A 82 7.85 -4.17 8.58
N CYS A 83 7.64 -3.21 9.49
CA CYS A 83 7.56 -1.79 9.12
C CYS A 83 8.83 -1.27 8.45
N HIS A 84 9.99 -1.82 8.83
CA HIS A 84 11.26 -1.45 8.20
C HIS A 84 11.38 -1.98 6.76
N ASP A 85 10.92 -3.22 6.51
CA ASP A 85 10.83 -3.78 5.14
C ASP A 85 9.85 -2.95 4.29
N PHE A 86 8.72 -2.53 4.85
CA PHE A 86 7.75 -1.69 4.15
C PHE A 86 8.36 -0.36 3.71
N TRP A 87 9.09 0.34 4.59
CA TRP A 87 9.76 1.59 4.21
C TRP A 87 10.93 1.38 3.25
N GLN A 88 11.61 0.23 3.33
CA GLN A 88 12.60 -0.17 2.33
C GLN A 88 11.94 -0.34 0.96
N MET A 89 10.81 -1.05 0.90
CA MET A 89 10.01 -1.21 -0.32
C MET A 89 9.61 0.14 -0.92
N VAL A 90 9.00 1.02 -0.12
CA VAL A 90 8.58 2.36 -0.56
C VAL A 90 9.76 3.11 -1.19
N TRP A 91 10.93 3.04 -0.56
CA TRP A 91 12.12 3.74 -1.01
C TRP A 91 12.73 3.17 -2.29
N GLU A 92 12.96 1.86 -2.33
CA GLU A 92 13.59 1.15 -3.46
C GLU A 92 12.72 1.21 -4.71
N GLN A 93 11.40 1.12 -4.53
CA GLN A 93 10.43 1.15 -5.62
C GLN A 93 10.08 2.58 -6.08
N GLY A 94 10.62 3.61 -5.43
CA GLY A 94 10.34 5.00 -5.78
C GLY A 94 8.87 5.39 -5.60
N ALA A 95 8.16 4.73 -4.68
CA ALA A 95 6.75 5.00 -4.43
C ALA A 95 6.59 6.33 -3.69
N ASN A 96 5.78 7.23 -4.27
CA ASN A 96 5.50 8.55 -3.70
C ASN A 96 4.09 8.64 -3.13
N VAL A 97 3.28 7.59 -3.29
CA VAL A 97 1.89 7.54 -2.84
C VAL A 97 1.59 6.18 -2.21
N ILE A 98 0.97 6.21 -1.03
CA ILE A 98 0.45 5.06 -0.30
C ILE A 98 -1.05 5.27 -0.15
N ALA A 99 -1.85 4.35 -0.65
CA ALA A 99 -3.28 4.27 -0.43
C ALA A 99 -3.56 3.17 0.61
N MET A 100 -3.91 3.55 1.82
CA MET A 100 -4.29 2.65 2.91
C MET A 100 -5.82 2.54 2.96
N VAL A 101 -6.36 1.35 2.74
CA VAL A 101 -7.81 1.11 2.60
C VAL A 101 -8.37 0.38 3.82
N THR A 102 -7.87 0.72 5.00
CA THR A 102 -8.27 0.12 6.29
C THR A 102 -7.96 1.06 7.45
N ALA A 103 -8.64 0.86 8.58
CA ALA A 103 -8.19 1.40 9.86
C ALA A 103 -7.04 0.56 10.45
N GLU A 104 -6.34 1.05 11.48
CA GLU A 104 -5.37 0.22 12.22
C GLU A 104 -6.04 -0.96 12.92
N GLU A 105 -7.26 -0.72 13.41
CA GLU A 105 -8.08 -1.66 14.15
C GLU A 105 -9.54 -1.53 13.71
N GLU A 106 -10.17 -2.68 13.47
CA GLU A 106 -11.56 -2.83 13.03
C GLU A 106 -12.20 -3.92 13.90
N GLY A 107 -13.31 -3.62 14.57
CA GLY A 107 -13.99 -4.57 15.47
C GLY A 107 -13.09 -5.19 16.54
N GLY A 108 -12.13 -4.44 17.10
CA GLY A 108 -11.16 -4.93 18.10
C GLY A 108 -10.04 -5.82 17.53
N ARG A 109 -9.93 -5.92 16.20
CA ARG A 109 -8.90 -6.72 15.52
C ARG A 109 -7.93 -5.83 14.77
N THR A 110 -6.64 -5.99 15.04
CA THR A 110 -5.58 -5.25 14.33
C THR A 110 -5.51 -5.63 12.85
N LYS A 111 -5.77 -4.67 11.96
CA LYS A 111 -5.66 -4.82 10.50
C LYS A 111 -4.33 -4.35 9.95
N SER A 112 -3.77 -3.28 10.52
CA SER A 112 -2.46 -2.74 10.15
C SER A 112 -1.74 -2.16 11.36
N HIS A 113 -0.43 -2.35 11.45
CA HIS A 113 0.36 -1.64 12.46
C HIS A 113 0.55 -0.18 12.02
N ARG A 114 0.63 0.75 12.96
CA ARG A 114 0.95 2.15 12.66
C ARG A 114 2.41 2.27 12.19
N TYR A 115 2.64 2.33 10.88
CA TYR A 115 3.97 2.50 10.27
C TYR A 115 4.34 3.96 9.97
N TRP A 116 3.56 4.94 10.45
CA TRP A 116 3.88 6.37 10.33
C TRP A 116 3.64 7.13 11.64
N PRO A 117 4.40 8.19 11.95
CA PRO A 117 4.25 8.91 13.20
C PRO A 117 2.99 9.77 13.24
N LYS A 118 2.32 9.84 14.40
CA LYS A 118 1.15 10.72 14.60
C LYS A 118 1.58 12.19 14.64
N LEU A 119 0.87 13.04 13.90
CA LEU A 119 1.00 14.49 14.01
C LEU A 119 0.64 14.93 15.44
N GLY A 120 1.41 15.85 16.03
CA GLY A 120 1.16 16.37 17.38
C GLY A 120 1.65 15.48 18.53
N SER A 121 2.22 14.30 18.25
CA SER A 121 2.96 13.54 19.27
C SER A 121 4.27 14.25 19.63
N LYS A 122 4.84 13.97 20.82
CA LYS A 122 6.12 14.53 21.31
C LYS A 122 7.26 14.39 20.28
N HIS A 123 7.16 13.42 19.38
CA HIS A 123 8.04 13.21 18.25
C HIS A 123 7.24 13.02 16.97
N SER A 124 7.15 14.05 16.12
CA SER A 124 6.53 13.96 14.78
C SER A 124 7.32 13.10 13.79
N SER A 125 8.38 12.41 14.24
CA SER A 125 9.22 11.53 13.45
C SER A 125 9.46 10.20 14.14
N ALA A 126 9.51 9.12 13.36
CA ALA A 126 9.87 7.78 13.80
C ALA A 126 10.93 7.19 12.84
N THR A 127 11.76 6.28 13.35
CA THR A 127 12.79 5.59 12.56
C THR A 127 12.40 4.13 12.39
N TYR A 128 12.36 3.68 11.13
CA TYR A 128 12.08 2.30 10.73
C TYR A 128 13.28 1.78 9.95
N GLY A 129 14.14 0.99 10.60
CA GLY A 129 15.42 0.56 10.01
C GLY A 129 16.29 1.75 9.59
N LYS A 130 16.59 1.84 8.29
CA LYS A 130 17.43 2.90 7.68
C LYS A 130 16.64 4.14 7.27
N PHE A 131 15.35 4.21 7.58
CA PHE A 131 14.46 5.27 7.12
C PHE A 131 13.89 6.06 8.30
N LYS A 132 14.10 7.38 8.30
CA LYS A 132 13.43 8.28 9.23
C LYS A 132 12.23 8.90 8.53
N VAL A 133 11.05 8.65 9.05
CA VAL A 133 9.77 9.14 8.53
C VAL A 133 9.31 10.27 9.44
N THR A 134 8.92 11.40 8.86
CA THR A 134 8.43 12.57 9.60
C THR A 134 7.10 13.02 9.04
N THR A 135 6.09 13.12 9.89
CA THR A 135 4.78 13.66 9.51
C THR A 135 4.84 15.18 9.46
N LYS A 136 4.52 15.75 8.30
CA LYS A 136 4.56 17.20 8.06
C LYS A 136 3.22 17.86 8.28
N PHE A 137 2.16 17.26 7.74
CA PHE A 137 0.79 17.70 7.90
C PHE A 137 -0.14 16.50 7.79
N ARG A 138 -1.37 16.69 8.26
CA ARG A 138 -2.49 15.76 8.06
C ARG A 138 -3.75 16.58 7.85
N THR A 139 -4.49 16.26 6.82
CA THR A 139 -5.79 16.86 6.50
C THR A 139 -6.83 15.75 6.53
N ASP A 140 -7.87 15.94 7.33
CA ASP A 140 -9.01 15.05 7.40
C ASP A 140 -10.10 15.59 6.47
N SER A 141 -10.71 14.72 5.66
CA SER A 141 -11.75 15.06 4.68
C SER A 141 -13.03 14.24 4.88
N GLY A 142 -13.24 13.73 6.10
CA GLY A 142 -14.42 12.94 6.46
C GLY A 142 -14.22 11.46 6.15
N CYS A 143 -14.32 11.08 4.87
CA CYS A 143 -14.21 9.68 4.43
C CYS A 143 -12.77 9.20 4.19
N TYR A 144 -11.80 10.13 4.16
CA TYR A 144 -10.38 9.82 4.11
C TYR A 144 -9.52 10.90 4.78
N ALA A 145 -8.30 10.52 5.16
CA ALA A 145 -7.28 11.43 5.65
C ALA A 145 -6.05 11.41 4.74
N THR A 146 -5.52 12.59 4.43
CA THR A 146 -4.27 12.74 3.67
C THR A 146 -3.16 13.21 4.60
N THR A 147 -2.06 12.47 4.64
CA THR A 147 -0.88 12.77 5.46
C THR A 147 0.33 12.99 4.56
N GLY A 148 0.96 14.15 4.69
CA GLY A 148 2.23 14.45 4.02
C GLY A 148 3.39 13.92 4.86
N LEU A 149 4.12 12.93 4.33
CA LEU A 149 5.26 12.31 4.99
C LEU A 149 6.56 12.74 4.31
N LYS A 150 7.58 13.08 5.12
CA LYS A 150 8.96 13.25 4.67
C LYS A 150 9.75 12.02 5.07
N VAL A 151 10.28 11.29 4.10
CA VAL A 151 11.10 10.09 4.31
C VAL A 151 12.55 10.44 4.03
N LYS A 152 13.44 10.20 4.99
CA LYS A 152 14.89 10.37 4.86
C LYS A 152 15.57 9.01 4.91
N HIS A 153 16.34 8.68 3.87
CA HIS A 153 17.23 7.53 3.91
C HIS A 153 18.51 7.90 4.67
N LEU A 154 18.68 7.34 5.87
CA LEU A 154 19.68 7.76 6.84
C LEU A 154 21.12 7.59 6.36
N LEU A 155 21.39 6.59 5.52
CA LEU A 155 22.74 6.32 5.01
C LEU A 155 23.15 7.32 3.93
N SER A 156 22.26 7.59 2.97
CA SER A 156 22.54 8.51 1.85
C SER A 156 22.27 9.97 2.16
N GLY A 157 21.49 10.26 3.21
CA GLY A 157 20.99 11.59 3.52
C GLY A 157 19.86 12.09 2.60
N GLN A 158 19.55 11.39 1.50
CA GLN A 158 18.49 11.75 0.56
C GLN A 158 17.11 11.75 1.23
N GLU A 159 16.24 12.62 0.73
CA GLU A 159 14.89 12.82 1.25
C GLU A 159 13.86 12.78 0.12
N ARG A 160 12.67 12.26 0.40
CA ARG A 160 11.52 12.24 -0.51
C ARG A 160 10.23 12.56 0.24
N THR A 161 9.26 13.12 -0.47
CA THR A 161 7.90 13.31 0.02
C THR A 161 7.03 12.14 -0.40
N VAL A 162 6.34 11.53 0.56
CA VAL A 162 5.38 10.45 0.33
C VAL A 162 4.01 10.92 0.81
N TRP A 163 3.00 10.78 -0.04
CA TRP A 163 1.61 11.06 0.28
C TRP A 163 0.95 9.79 0.80
N HIS A 164 0.50 9.81 2.05
CA HIS A 164 -0.24 8.71 2.65
C HIS A 164 -1.72 9.08 2.70
N LEU A 165 -2.54 8.37 1.94
CA LEU A 165 -3.98 8.55 1.87
C LEU A 165 -4.64 7.37 2.55
N GLN A 166 -5.34 7.62 3.64
CA GLN A 166 -6.05 6.60 4.39
C GLN A 166 -7.55 6.76 4.17
N TYR A 167 -8.20 5.77 3.56
CA TYR A 167 -9.65 5.67 3.55
C TYR A 167 -10.11 5.18 4.92
N THR A 168 -10.98 5.92 5.58
CA THR A 168 -11.38 5.70 6.99
C THR A 168 -12.81 5.21 7.15
N ASP A 169 -13.58 5.20 6.07
CA ASP A 169 -15.03 4.95 6.08
C ASP A 169 -15.39 3.56 5.54
N TRP A 170 -14.45 2.60 5.63
CA TRP A 170 -14.73 1.20 5.33
C TRP A 170 -15.30 0.53 6.57
N PRO A 171 -16.54 -0.02 6.52
CA PRO A 171 -17.16 -0.64 7.69
C PRO A 171 -16.53 -1.99 8.03
N ASP A 172 -16.58 -2.38 9.31
CA ASP A 172 -16.06 -3.67 9.80
C ASP A 172 -16.67 -4.90 9.07
N HIS A 173 -17.87 -4.75 8.52
CA HIS A 173 -18.57 -5.77 7.72
C HIS A 173 -19.13 -5.16 6.43
N GLY A 174 -18.89 -5.84 5.30
CA GLY A 174 -19.47 -5.46 4.00
C GLY A 174 -18.63 -4.44 3.23
N CYS A 175 -19.30 -3.54 2.53
CA CYS A 175 -18.71 -2.49 1.71
C CYS A 175 -19.21 -1.10 2.17
N PRO A 176 -18.51 -0.01 1.83
CA PRO A 176 -18.96 1.34 2.17
C PRO A 176 -20.38 1.61 1.68
N GLU A 177 -21.25 2.10 2.56
CA GLU A 177 -22.61 2.52 2.18
C GLU A 177 -22.58 3.76 1.28
N ASP A 178 -21.63 4.68 1.54
CA ASP A 178 -21.36 5.83 0.69
C ASP A 178 -20.41 5.47 -0.47
N VAL A 179 -20.99 4.93 -1.53
CA VAL A 179 -20.28 4.66 -2.79
C VAL A 179 -19.67 5.94 -3.38
N GLN A 180 -20.28 7.12 -3.16
CA GLN A 180 -19.72 8.37 -3.68
C GLN A 180 -18.43 8.73 -2.93
N GLY A 181 -18.41 8.65 -1.60
CA GLY A 181 -17.22 8.80 -0.77
C GLY A 181 -16.08 7.89 -1.19
N PHE A 182 -16.38 6.60 -1.44
CA PHE A 182 -15.42 5.66 -2.00
C PHE A 182 -14.94 6.08 -3.40
N LEU A 183 -15.80 6.54 -4.30
CA LEU A 183 -15.42 6.98 -5.65
C LEU A 183 -14.62 8.31 -5.67
N TYR A 184 -14.73 9.15 -4.64
CA TYR A 184 -13.92 10.36 -4.50
C TYR A 184 -12.47 10.06 -4.11
N PHE A 185 -12.23 8.98 -3.37
CA PHE A 185 -10.89 8.59 -2.93
C PHE A 185 -9.94 8.28 -4.11
N PRO A 186 -10.27 7.39 -5.08
CA PRO A 186 -9.49 7.17 -6.29
C PRO A 186 -9.33 8.44 -7.14
N LYS A 187 -10.27 9.39 -7.03
CA LYS A 187 -10.24 10.67 -7.76
C LYS A 187 -9.37 11.74 -7.09
N HIS A 188 -8.76 11.46 -5.93
CA HIS A 188 -7.93 12.43 -5.23
C HIS A 188 -6.76 12.89 -6.13
N PRO A 189 -6.43 14.20 -6.21
CA PRO A 189 -5.39 14.71 -7.12
C PRO A 189 -4.03 14.01 -6.98
N ALA A 190 -3.65 13.61 -5.75
CA ALA A 190 -2.44 12.84 -5.51
C ALA A 190 -2.47 11.42 -6.10
N LEU A 191 -3.66 10.82 -6.28
CA LEU A 191 -3.87 9.51 -6.89
C LEU A 191 -4.10 9.59 -8.41
N VAL A 192 -4.76 10.65 -8.90
CA VAL A 192 -5.09 10.83 -10.34
C VAL A 192 -3.99 11.56 -11.11
N GLY A 193 -3.08 12.26 -10.43
CA GLY A 193 -1.99 12.99 -11.08
C GLY A 193 -2.40 14.26 -11.82
N LYS A 194 -3.55 14.86 -11.52
CA LYS A 194 -3.95 16.15 -12.11
C LYS A 194 -3.28 17.32 -11.38
N PRO A 195 -2.73 18.31 -12.11
CA PRO A 195 -2.16 19.50 -11.49
C PRO A 195 -3.27 20.34 -10.86
N THR A 196 -3.17 20.57 -9.55
CA THR A 196 -4.03 21.54 -8.86
C THR A 196 -3.52 22.94 -9.14
N ALA A 197 -4.32 23.73 -9.88
CA ALA A 197 -4.09 25.14 -10.11
C ALA A 197 -4.47 25.95 -8.86
N SER A 198 -3.66 25.91 -7.80
CA SER A 198 -3.74 26.90 -6.72
C SER A 198 -2.43 26.97 -5.96
N SER A 199 -1.59 27.93 -6.36
CA SER A 199 -0.66 28.70 -5.51
C SER A 199 -0.02 27.98 -4.30
N PHE A 200 0.61 26.84 -4.52
CA PHE A 200 1.77 26.40 -3.74
C PHE A 200 2.67 25.71 -4.75
N GLN A 201 3.93 26.15 -4.85
CA GLN A 201 4.93 25.52 -5.71
C GLN A 201 5.18 24.09 -5.21
N ILE A 202 4.37 23.15 -5.68
CA ILE A 202 4.61 21.71 -5.54
C ILE A 202 5.27 21.31 -6.85
N GLU A 203 6.50 20.79 -6.75
CA GLU A 203 7.29 20.28 -7.87
C GLU A 203 6.43 19.41 -8.80
N ARG A 204 6.64 19.60 -10.11
CA ARG A 204 5.98 18.82 -11.17
C ARG A 204 6.23 17.33 -10.95
N ARG A 205 5.18 16.51 -11.07
CA ARG A 205 5.27 15.05 -11.08
C ARG A 205 6.00 14.58 -12.37
N PRO A 206 6.89 13.58 -12.32
CA PRO A 206 7.15 12.72 -13.46
C PRO A 206 6.02 11.69 -13.59
N GLU A 207 5.54 11.44 -14.81
CA GLU A 207 4.58 10.38 -15.12
C GLU A 207 5.03 9.03 -14.53
N GLY A 208 4.11 8.22 -13.98
CA GLY A 208 4.42 6.85 -13.51
C GLY A 208 4.68 6.65 -12.00
N ALA A 209 4.23 7.54 -11.10
CA ALA A 209 4.45 7.30 -9.66
C ALA A 209 3.67 6.06 -9.15
N LEU A 210 4.43 5.05 -8.70
CA LEU A 210 3.96 3.79 -8.15
C LEU A 210 3.09 4.02 -6.91
N GLN A 211 1.93 3.38 -6.88
CA GLN A 211 0.97 3.43 -5.78
C GLN A 211 1.03 2.11 -5.01
N ILE A 212 1.22 2.22 -3.69
CA ILE A 212 1.09 1.07 -2.79
C ILE A 212 -0.34 1.04 -2.28
N ILE A 213 -1.06 -0.06 -2.54
CA ILE A 213 -2.36 -0.33 -1.95
C ILE A 213 -2.13 -1.21 -0.73
N ASP A 214 -2.30 -0.60 0.44
CA ASP A 214 -2.16 -1.22 1.74
C ASP A 214 -3.53 -1.66 2.25
N TYR A 215 -3.66 -2.98 2.41
CA TYR A 215 -4.87 -3.74 2.73
C TYR A 215 -5.82 -3.97 1.56
N ILE A 216 -5.98 -5.26 1.28
CA ILE A 216 -7.06 -5.81 0.49
C ILE A 216 -7.78 -6.76 1.44
N PRO A 217 -9.06 -6.52 1.77
CA PRO A 217 -9.85 -7.47 2.54
C PRO A 217 -9.71 -8.85 1.91
N ALA A 218 -9.60 -9.91 2.71
CA ALA A 218 -9.47 -11.28 2.20
C ALA A 218 -10.61 -11.68 1.22
N GLU A 219 -11.71 -10.92 1.22
CA GLU A 219 -12.89 -11.08 0.38
C GLU A 219 -12.79 -10.38 -0.99
N LEU A 220 -11.88 -9.41 -1.16
CA LEU A 220 -11.62 -8.68 -2.40
C LEU A 220 -10.34 -9.21 -3.08
N SER A 221 -10.35 -10.43 -3.59
CA SER A 221 -9.24 -10.90 -4.44
C SER A 221 -9.05 -9.95 -5.64
N ILE A 222 -7.81 -9.49 -5.85
CA ILE A 222 -7.36 -8.39 -6.73
C ILE A 222 -7.64 -8.64 -8.23
N HIS A 223 -8.18 -9.80 -8.59
CA HIS A 223 -8.50 -10.13 -9.98
C HIS A 223 -9.60 -9.23 -10.57
N GLN A 224 -10.34 -8.47 -9.75
CA GLN A 224 -11.37 -7.54 -10.22
C GLN A 224 -10.87 -6.20 -10.81
N LEU A 225 -9.56 -5.90 -10.76
CA LEU A 225 -9.01 -4.69 -11.37
C LEU A 225 -8.24 -4.93 -12.67
N ALA A 226 -8.10 -6.19 -13.10
CA ALA A 226 -7.24 -6.55 -14.23
C ALA A 226 -7.98 -7.20 -15.42
N GLU A 227 -9.28 -7.44 -15.33
CA GLU A 227 -10.05 -8.02 -16.43
C GLU A 227 -11.39 -7.29 -16.60
N ASP A 228 -11.40 -6.30 -17.48
CA ASP A 228 -12.50 -6.06 -18.41
C ASP A 228 -11.93 -5.41 -19.68
N PRO A 229 -12.24 -5.91 -20.90
CA PRO A 229 -11.76 -5.35 -22.16
C PRO A 229 -12.34 -3.97 -22.50
#